data_AF-U2ZSA8-F1
#
_entry.id   AF-U2ZSA8-F1
#
_cell.length_a   1.000
_cell.length_b   1.000
_cell.length_c   1.000
_cell.angle_alpha   90.00
_cell.angle_beta   90.00
_cell.angle_gamma   90.00
#
_symmetry.space_group_name_H-M   'P 1'
#
loop_
_entity.id
_entity.type
_entity.pdbx_description
1 polymer ?
#
loop_
_entity_poly.entity_id
_entity_poly.type
_entity_poly.pdbx_seq_one_letter_code
_entity_poly.pdbx_strand_id
1 'polypeptide(L)'
;MVAGYVAGGRGRALRPVVIPGNLVDLDMRARSENQLPFAKVELVESRGPWLAEPLPAAAMTWVCALTASTLPERQSYPNLYSSLSALLTAICHAPSARGWAEALLRYEALLMRELGYGGGDPGPLGEWTGDLAAFDRMGLLIARYCLADRRGNVMAARAMLRDRLARIAGSH
;
A
#
# COMPACT_ATOMS: atom_id res chain seq x y z
N MET A 1 3.86 4.90 -12.05
CA MET A 1 4.97 4.96 -11.07
C MET A 1 6.26 5.40 -11.75
N VAL A 2 7.24 5.93 -11.00
CA VAL A 2 8.58 6.22 -11.52
C VAL A 2 9.62 5.63 -10.57
N ALA A 3 10.62 4.93 -11.12
CA ALA A 3 11.77 4.45 -10.36
C ALA A 3 12.89 5.51 -10.39
N GLY A 4 13.56 5.71 -9.27
CA GLY A 4 14.67 6.67 -9.15
C GLY A 4 15.72 6.20 -8.16
N TYR A 5 16.98 6.53 -8.44
CA TYR A 5 18.11 6.27 -7.56
C TYR A 5 18.25 7.40 -6.53
N VAL A 6 18.12 7.05 -5.25
CA VAL A 6 18.35 7.96 -4.13
C VAL A 6 19.75 7.69 -3.56
N ALA A 7 20.71 8.58 -3.82
CA ALA A 7 22.04 8.46 -3.23
C ALA A 7 21.98 8.51 -1.70
N GLY A 8 22.64 7.57 -1.04
CA GLY A 8 22.65 7.49 0.41
C GLY A 8 21.35 7.00 1.03
N GLY A 9 20.38 6.49 0.25
CA GLY A 9 19.10 5.98 0.77
C GLY A 9 19.25 4.85 1.81
N ARG A 10 20.34 4.08 1.75
CA ARG A 10 20.70 3.06 2.76
C ARG A 10 21.48 3.61 3.96
N GLY A 11 21.87 4.89 3.92
CA GLY A 11 22.60 5.57 4.98
C GLY A 11 21.69 5.94 6.16
N ARG A 12 22.29 6.16 7.34
CA ARG A 12 21.56 6.43 8.59
C ARG A 12 20.62 7.64 8.50
N ALA A 13 21.01 8.67 7.74
CA ALA A 13 20.24 9.90 7.59
C ALA A 13 18.96 9.71 6.77
N LEU A 14 19.02 8.99 5.64
CA LEU A 14 17.87 8.84 4.73
C LEU A 14 17.03 7.60 5.01
N ARG A 15 17.57 6.60 5.72
CA ARG A 15 16.82 5.40 6.10
C ARG A 15 15.44 5.68 6.74
N PRO A 16 15.28 6.65 7.68
CA PRO A 16 13.94 6.98 8.22
C PRO A 16 13.05 7.78 7.26
N VAL A 17 13.61 8.35 6.18
CA VAL A 17 12.86 9.10 5.16
C VAL A 17 12.26 8.15 4.13
N VAL A 18 13.01 7.13 3.69
CA VAL A 18 12.61 6.19 2.62
C VAL A 18 11.86 4.96 3.13
N ILE A 19 11.10 5.10 4.22
CA ILE A 19 10.24 4.01 4.72
C ILE A 19 8.92 3.96 3.92
N PRO A 20 8.35 2.76 3.71
CA PRO A 20 7.03 2.62 3.09
C PRO A 20 5.98 3.45 3.85
N GLY A 21 5.19 4.22 3.10
CA GLY A 21 4.10 5.04 3.62
C GLY A 21 4.45 6.49 3.95
N ASN A 22 5.74 6.86 4.06
CA ASN A 22 6.10 8.27 4.19
C ASN A 22 5.63 9.08 2.97
N LEU A 23 5.15 10.30 3.23
CA LEU A 23 4.95 11.29 2.17
C LEU A 23 6.27 12.03 1.97
N VAL A 24 6.75 12.04 0.74
CA VAL A 24 8.00 12.71 0.37
C VAL A 24 7.74 13.62 -0.82
N ASP A 25 8.46 14.73 -0.84
CA ASP A 25 8.66 15.51 -2.05
C ASP A 25 9.88 14.98 -2.80
N LEU A 26 9.80 15.00 -4.13
CA LEU A 26 10.73 14.30 -4.99
C LEU A 26 11.17 15.19 -6.16
N ASP A 27 12.43 15.64 -6.12
CA ASP A 27 13.09 16.27 -7.29
C ASP A 27 13.81 15.16 -8.08
N MET A 28 13.32 14.87 -9.28
CA MET A 28 13.87 13.86 -10.18
C MET A 28 14.59 14.49 -11.36
N ARG A 29 15.84 14.07 -11.60
CA ARG A 29 16.64 14.51 -12.74
C ARG A 29 17.18 13.32 -13.50
N ALA A 30 16.88 13.26 -14.79
CA ALA A 30 17.44 12.27 -15.72
C ALA A 30 18.33 12.98 -16.73
N ARG A 31 19.52 12.44 -17.00
CA ARG A 31 20.39 12.92 -18.10
C ARG A 31 20.04 12.32 -19.46
N SER A 32 19.35 11.18 -19.47
CA SER A 32 18.91 10.46 -20.67
C SER A 32 17.75 9.53 -20.29
N GLU A 33 16.85 9.25 -21.23
CA GLU A 33 15.68 8.38 -21.05
C GLU A 33 16.04 6.93 -20.69
N ASN A 34 17.27 6.50 -21.02
CA ASN A 34 17.77 5.13 -20.78
C ASN A 34 18.50 4.98 -19.43
N GLN A 35 18.73 6.07 -18.69
CA GLN A 35 19.37 6.00 -17.38
C GLN A 35 18.35 6.09 -16.26
N LEU A 36 18.58 5.35 -15.17
CA LEU A 36 17.79 5.50 -13.96
C LEU A 36 17.93 6.94 -13.43
N PRO A 37 16.83 7.70 -13.28
CA PRO A 37 16.90 9.08 -12.83
C PRO A 37 17.51 9.19 -11.42
N PHE A 38 18.26 10.25 -11.16
CA PHE A 38 18.64 10.59 -9.80
C PHE A 38 17.46 11.27 -9.10
N ALA A 39 17.19 10.87 -7.87
CA ALA A 39 16.11 11.41 -7.07
C ALA A 39 16.65 12.01 -5.77
N LYS A 40 16.32 13.28 -5.53
CA LYS A 40 16.48 13.93 -4.23
C LYS A 40 15.13 13.84 -3.50
N VAL A 41 15.16 13.29 -2.29
CA VAL A 41 13.97 13.09 -1.44
C VAL A 41 13.98 14.05 -0.27
N GLU A 42 12.85 14.68 0.00
CA GLU A 42 12.61 15.48 1.19
C GLU A 42 11.36 14.98 1.91
N LEU A 43 11.45 14.83 3.23
CA LEU A 43 10.35 14.31 4.03
C LEU A 43 9.29 15.38 4.21
N VAL A 44 8.06 15.10 3.76
CA VAL A 44 6.90 15.96 3.99
C VAL A 44 6.14 15.49 5.23
N GLU A 45 5.91 14.18 5.33
CA GLU A 45 5.20 13.58 6.46
C GLU A 45 5.80 12.23 6.83
N SER A 46 6.16 12.08 8.10
CA SER A 46 6.65 10.81 8.64
C SER A 46 5.49 9.96 9.14
N ARG A 47 5.43 8.71 8.68
CA ARG A 47 4.58 7.65 9.26
C ARG A 47 5.39 6.65 10.09
N GLY A 48 6.63 7.00 10.44
CA GLY A 48 7.52 6.17 11.26
C GLY A 48 6.96 5.73 12.62
N PRO A 49 6.25 6.59 13.39
CA PRO A 49 5.69 6.21 14.69
C PRO A 49 4.79 4.97 14.64
N TRP A 50 4.00 4.81 13.59
CA TRP A 50 3.05 3.71 13.42
C TRP A 50 3.71 2.39 12.97
N LEU A 51 4.99 2.42 12.59
CA LEU A 51 5.72 1.20 12.24
C LEU A 51 6.11 0.36 13.47
N ALA A 52 6.06 0.93 14.67
CA ALA A 52 6.25 0.19 15.92
C ALA A 52 5.03 -0.67 16.28
N GLU A 53 3.84 -0.30 15.79
CA GLU A 53 2.60 -1.02 16.04
C GLU A 53 2.41 -2.15 15.01
N PRO A 54 2.23 -3.41 15.43
CA PRO A 54 2.22 -4.54 14.49
C PRO A 54 1.14 -4.46 13.40
N LEU A 55 -0.06 -3.97 13.74
CA LEU A 55 -1.20 -3.94 12.81
C LEU A 55 -1.09 -2.79 11.77
N PRO A 56 -0.93 -1.51 12.16
CA PRO A 56 -0.69 -0.43 11.20
C PRO A 56 0.52 -0.71 10.30
N ALA A 57 1.62 -1.21 10.87
CA ALA A 57 2.80 -1.58 10.09
C ALA A 57 2.49 -2.65 9.03
N ALA A 58 1.66 -3.64 9.35
CA ALA A 58 1.22 -4.67 8.40
C ALA A 58 0.40 -4.07 7.26
N ALA A 59 -0.55 -3.20 7.59
CA ALA A 59 -1.44 -2.56 6.63
C ALA A 59 -0.65 -1.68 5.66
N MET A 60 0.24 -0.82 6.19
CA MET A 60 1.14 0.02 5.40
C MET A 60 2.05 -0.82 4.50
N THR A 61 2.65 -1.88 5.03
CA THR A 61 3.52 -2.78 4.26
C THR A 61 2.73 -3.40 3.09
N TRP A 62 1.53 -3.91 3.35
CA TRP A 62 0.69 -4.51 2.33
C TRP A 62 0.31 -3.50 1.23
N VAL A 63 -0.26 -2.36 1.57
CA VAL A 63 -0.77 -1.42 0.56
C VAL A 63 0.37 -0.82 -0.27
N CYS A 64 1.51 -0.49 0.34
CA CYS A 64 2.67 0.00 -0.38
C CYS A 64 3.27 -1.08 -1.28
N ALA A 65 3.41 -2.32 -0.79
CA ALA A 65 3.93 -3.42 -1.60
C ALA A 65 3.00 -3.78 -2.77
N LEU A 66 1.68 -3.82 -2.54
CA LEU A 66 0.68 -4.02 -3.58
C LEU A 66 0.79 -2.95 -4.66
N THR A 67 0.77 -1.67 -4.26
CA THR A 67 0.88 -0.53 -5.19
C THR A 67 2.16 -0.63 -6.01
N ALA A 68 3.30 -0.80 -5.33
CA ALA A 68 4.62 -0.84 -5.96
C ALA A 68 4.80 -2.05 -6.90
N SER A 69 4.07 -3.13 -6.68
CA SER A 69 4.21 -4.36 -7.48
C SER A 69 3.27 -4.41 -8.67
N THR A 70 2.23 -3.57 -8.69
CA THR A 70 1.12 -3.69 -9.65
C THR A 70 1.05 -2.54 -10.65
N LEU A 71 1.42 -1.31 -10.26
CA LEU A 71 1.26 -0.17 -11.15
C LEU A 71 2.30 -0.16 -12.28
N PRO A 72 1.88 0.10 -13.54
CA PRO A 72 2.80 0.36 -14.62
C PRO A 72 3.73 1.54 -14.35
N GLU A 73 4.96 1.44 -14.85
CA GLU A 73 5.91 2.55 -14.85
C GLU A 73 5.50 3.62 -15.87
N ARG A 74 5.85 4.87 -15.58
CA ARG A 74 5.64 6.07 -16.41
C ARG A 74 4.18 6.38 -16.78
N GLN A 75 3.22 5.79 -16.06
CA GLN A 75 1.81 6.13 -16.15
C GLN A 75 1.30 6.78 -14.85
N SER A 76 0.45 7.79 -15.03
CA SER A 76 -0.18 8.55 -13.95
C SER A 76 -1.50 7.90 -13.50
N TYR A 77 -1.65 7.73 -12.19
CA TYR A 77 -2.86 7.20 -11.56
C TYR A 77 -3.31 8.11 -10.40
N PRO A 78 -3.85 9.31 -10.69
CA PRO A 78 -4.15 10.32 -9.66
C PRO A 78 -5.20 9.83 -8.65
N ASN A 79 -6.22 9.09 -9.10
CA ASN A 79 -7.24 8.53 -8.21
C ASN A 79 -6.65 7.53 -7.21
N LEU A 80 -5.73 6.66 -7.66
CA LEU A 80 -5.03 5.72 -6.78
C LEU A 80 -4.11 6.43 -5.82
N TYR A 81 -3.43 7.48 -6.27
CA TYR A 81 -2.58 8.29 -5.40
C TYR A 81 -3.40 8.94 -4.27
N SER A 82 -4.49 9.61 -4.60
CA SER A 82 -5.38 10.24 -3.61
C SER A 82 -6.00 9.21 -2.65
N SER A 83 -6.46 8.06 -3.19
CA SER A 83 -7.05 7.00 -2.38
C SER A 83 -6.03 6.32 -1.46
N LEU A 84 -4.81 6.04 -1.94
CA LEU A 84 -3.72 5.49 -1.12
C LEU A 84 -3.33 6.46 -0.01
N SER A 85 -3.20 7.76 -0.32
CA SER A 85 -2.88 8.78 0.68
C SER A 85 -3.95 8.84 1.78
N ALA A 86 -5.23 8.89 1.40
CA ALA A 86 -6.34 8.86 2.34
C ALA A 86 -6.36 7.59 3.21
N LEU A 87 -6.08 6.42 2.62
CA LEU A 87 -6.01 5.15 3.34
C LEU A 87 -4.85 5.13 4.34
N LEU A 88 -3.66 5.58 3.95
CA LEU A 88 -2.51 5.66 4.85
C LEU A 88 -2.80 6.60 6.04
N THR A 89 -3.46 7.73 5.79
CA THR A 89 -3.94 8.63 6.85
C THR A 89 -4.96 7.93 7.75
N ALA A 90 -5.93 7.21 7.20
CA ALA A 90 -6.91 6.46 8.00
C ALA A 90 -6.25 5.38 8.88
N ILE A 91 -5.24 4.67 8.37
CA ILE A 91 -4.46 3.69 9.13
C ILE A 91 -3.76 4.35 10.33
N CYS A 92 -3.23 5.57 10.16
CA CYS A 92 -2.54 6.30 11.22
C CYS A 92 -3.48 6.88 12.29
N HIS A 93 -4.70 7.29 11.93
CA HIS A 93 -5.56 8.07 12.81
C HIS A 93 -6.79 7.34 13.35
N ALA A 94 -7.19 6.21 12.75
CA ALA A 94 -8.36 5.50 13.24
C ALA A 94 -8.09 4.87 14.62
N PRO A 95 -9.08 4.88 15.53
CA PRO A 95 -8.94 4.28 16.86
C PRO A 95 -8.88 2.74 16.81
N SER A 96 -9.29 2.12 15.70
CA SER A 96 -9.24 0.67 15.52
C SER A 96 -9.20 0.29 14.04
N ALA A 97 -8.90 -0.98 13.77
CA ALA A 97 -8.91 -1.57 12.44
C ALA A 97 -10.22 -1.36 11.67
N ARG A 98 -11.36 -1.32 12.38
CA ARG A 98 -12.69 -1.11 11.80
C ARG A 98 -12.81 0.24 11.09
N GLY A 99 -12.05 1.24 11.52
CA GLY A 99 -12.10 2.58 10.93
C GLY A 99 -11.39 2.72 9.58
N TRP A 100 -10.60 1.72 9.15
CA TRP A 100 -9.89 1.76 7.87
C TRP A 100 -10.00 0.48 7.03
N ALA A 101 -10.54 -0.63 7.57
CA ALA A 101 -10.68 -1.88 6.83
C ALA A 101 -11.54 -1.74 5.56
N GLU A 102 -12.66 -1.03 5.66
CA GLU A 102 -13.48 -0.71 4.48
C GLU A 102 -12.69 0.11 3.44
N ALA A 103 -11.95 1.13 3.88
CA ALA A 103 -11.14 1.95 2.99
C ALA A 103 -10.04 1.14 2.29
N LEU A 104 -9.46 0.14 2.98
CA LEU A 104 -8.51 -0.80 2.39
C LEU A 104 -9.14 -1.64 1.27
N LEU A 105 -10.33 -2.19 1.49
CA LEU A 105 -11.05 -2.98 0.49
C LEU A 105 -11.47 -2.12 -0.71
N ARG A 106 -11.92 -0.89 -0.47
CA ARG A 106 -12.23 0.09 -1.53
C ARG A 106 -11.00 0.45 -2.34
N TYR A 107 -9.85 0.60 -1.70
CA TYR A 107 -8.57 0.84 -2.38
C TYR A 107 -8.16 -0.36 -3.25
N GLU A 108 -8.24 -1.58 -2.72
CA GLU A 108 -7.95 -2.82 -3.46
C GLU A 108 -8.86 -2.95 -4.71
N ALA A 109 -10.16 -2.71 -4.55
CA ALA A 109 -11.13 -2.71 -5.65
C ALA A 109 -10.84 -1.62 -6.69
N LEU A 110 -10.51 -0.40 -6.24
CA LEU A 110 -10.13 0.71 -7.11
C LEU A 110 -8.88 0.37 -7.93
N LEU A 111 -7.84 -0.21 -7.29
CA LEU A 111 -6.61 -0.63 -7.95
C LEU A 111 -6.90 -1.65 -9.06
N MET A 112 -7.71 -2.67 -8.76
CA MET A 112 -8.11 -3.64 -9.78
C MET A 112 -8.89 -3.01 -10.93
N ARG A 113 -9.76 -2.04 -10.64
CA ARG A 113 -10.55 -1.33 -11.66
C ARG A 113 -9.66 -0.50 -12.58
N GLU A 114 -8.73 0.27 -12.01
CA GLU A 114 -7.80 1.13 -12.75
C GLU A 114 -6.82 0.29 -13.61
N LEU A 115 -6.53 -0.95 -13.20
CA LEU A 115 -5.75 -1.91 -13.99
C LEU A 115 -6.58 -2.70 -15.02
N GLY A 116 -7.89 -2.46 -15.12
CA GLY A 116 -8.76 -3.08 -16.12
C GLY A 116 -9.28 -4.48 -15.76
N TYR A 117 -9.12 -4.94 -14.51
CA TYR A 117 -9.63 -6.24 -14.04
C TYR A 117 -11.08 -6.20 -13.53
N GLY A 118 -11.80 -5.11 -13.78
CA GLY A 118 -13.22 -4.96 -13.45
C GLY A 118 -13.52 -4.51 -12.02
N GLY A 119 -12.50 -4.33 -11.17
CA GLY A 119 -12.66 -3.93 -9.76
C GLY A 119 -13.41 -4.99 -8.98
N GLY A 120 -12.71 -5.86 -8.24
CA GLY A 120 -13.39 -6.89 -7.44
C GLY A 120 -14.49 -6.25 -6.60
N ASP A 121 -15.72 -6.75 -6.68
CA ASP A 121 -16.81 -6.28 -5.84
C ASP A 121 -16.55 -6.80 -4.41
N PRO A 122 -16.20 -5.92 -3.45
CA PRO A 122 -16.00 -6.38 -2.09
C PRO A 122 -17.33 -6.81 -1.44
N GLY A 123 -18.47 -6.47 -2.03
CA GLY A 123 -19.81 -6.68 -1.48
C GLY A 123 -20.21 -5.58 -0.51
N PRO A 124 -21.30 -5.77 0.26
CA PRO A 124 -21.68 -4.82 1.31
C PRO A 124 -20.59 -4.75 2.38
N LEU A 125 -20.08 -3.55 2.61
CA LEU A 125 -19.05 -3.23 3.61
C LEU A 125 -19.68 -2.48 4.78
N GLY A 126 -19.00 -2.50 5.92
CA GLY A 126 -19.40 -1.77 7.13
C GLY A 126 -19.79 -2.67 8.30
N GLU A 127 -19.84 -3.98 8.10
CA GLU A 127 -19.84 -4.97 9.18
C GLU A 127 -18.50 -5.70 9.21
N TRP A 128 -17.84 -5.72 10.38
CA TRP A 128 -16.48 -6.23 10.54
C TRP A 128 -16.29 -7.68 10.07
N THR A 129 -17.26 -8.56 10.30
CA THR A 129 -17.26 -9.95 9.84
C THR A 129 -17.33 -10.03 8.31
N GLY A 130 -18.21 -9.21 7.70
CA GLY A 130 -18.34 -9.04 6.26
C GLY A 130 -17.04 -8.52 5.63
N ASP A 131 -16.40 -7.53 6.26
CA ASP A 131 -15.13 -6.96 5.80
C ASP A 131 -14.01 -8.02 5.77
N LEU A 132 -13.92 -8.92 6.75
CA LEU A 132 -12.93 -10.00 6.74
C LEU A 132 -13.19 -11.02 5.63
N ALA A 133 -14.45 -11.39 5.39
CA ALA A 133 -14.80 -12.28 4.29
C ALA A 133 -14.53 -11.62 2.92
N ALA A 134 -14.81 -10.33 2.79
CA ALA A 134 -14.49 -9.54 1.61
C ALA A 134 -12.97 -9.45 1.41
N PHE A 135 -12.22 -9.27 2.49
CA PHE A 135 -10.76 -9.29 2.47
C PHE A 135 -10.24 -10.63 1.95
N ASP A 136 -10.77 -11.76 2.39
CA ASP A 136 -10.32 -13.07 1.90
C ASP A 136 -10.63 -13.26 0.40
N ARG A 137 -11.83 -12.89 -0.06
CA ARG A 137 -12.20 -12.95 -1.49
C ARG A 137 -11.31 -12.06 -2.36
N MET A 138 -11.09 -10.82 -1.93
CA MET A 138 -10.27 -9.86 -2.68
C MET A 138 -8.82 -10.32 -2.80
N GLY A 139 -8.28 -10.98 -1.76
CA GLY A 139 -6.93 -11.54 -1.78
C GLY A 139 -6.72 -12.56 -2.90
N LEU A 140 -7.72 -13.41 -3.16
CA LEU A 140 -7.67 -14.39 -4.25
C LEU A 140 -7.65 -13.72 -5.62
N LEU A 141 -8.48 -12.68 -5.80
CA LEU A 141 -8.55 -11.92 -7.06
C LEU A 141 -7.25 -11.19 -7.34
N ILE A 142 -6.69 -10.52 -6.32
CA ILE A 142 -5.41 -9.80 -6.44
C ILE A 142 -4.26 -10.76 -6.76
N ALA A 143 -4.18 -11.90 -6.05
CA ALA A 143 -3.16 -12.90 -6.32
C ALA A 143 -3.24 -13.41 -7.76
N ARG A 144 -4.46 -13.68 -8.25
CA ARG A 144 -4.71 -14.22 -9.59
C ARG A 144 -4.47 -13.21 -10.71
N TYR A 145 -4.92 -11.98 -10.57
CA TYR A 145 -4.93 -11.01 -11.68
C TYR A 145 -3.79 -10.00 -11.60
N CYS A 146 -3.46 -9.52 -10.40
CA CYS A 146 -2.50 -8.44 -10.24
C CYS A 146 -1.07 -8.95 -10.01
N LEU A 147 -0.91 -10.16 -9.44
CA LEU A 147 0.38 -10.65 -8.95
C LEU A 147 0.82 -12.01 -9.52
N ALA A 148 0.07 -12.59 -10.48
CA ALA A 148 0.35 -13.94 -11.01
C ALA A 148 1.78 -14.13 -11.53
N ASP A 149 2.35 -13.11 -12.20
CA ASP A 149 3.67 -13.19 -12.83
C ASP A 149 4.79 -12.49 -12.03
N ARG A 150 4.50 -12.01 -10.81
CA ARG A 150 5.46 -11.22 -10.03
C ARG A 150 6.27 -12.12 -9.11
N ARG A 151 7.60 -12.15 -9.31
CA ARG A 151 8.58 -12.99 -8.58
C ARG A 151 8.73 -12.69 -7.07
N GLY A 152 7.88 -11.87 -6.47
CA GLY A 152 7.98 -11.42 -5.08
C GLY A 152 6.88 -11.98 -4.17
N ASN A 153 7.19 -12.22 -2.90
CA ASN A 153 6.21 -12.70 -1.92
C ASN A 153 5.35 -11.55 -1.34
N VAL A 154 4.71 -10.78 -2.24
CA VAL A 154 3.85 -9.64 -1.87
C VAL A 154 2.63 -10.12 -1.07
N MET A 155 2.11 -11.31 -1.41
CA MET A 155 0.99 -11.93 -0.70
C MET A 155 1.32 -12.34 0.74
N ALA A 156 2.59 -12.55 1.12
CA ALA A 156 2.94 -12.76 2.52
C ALA A 156 2.64 -11.52 3.37
N ALA A 157 2.83 -10.30 2.86
CA ALA A 157 2.44 -9.09 3.60
C ALA A 157 0.93 -9.06 3.85
N ARG A 158 0.13 -9.53 2.89
CA ARG A 158 -1.32 -9.67 3.03
C ARG A 158 -1.72 -10.73 4.05
N ALA A 159 -1.07 -11.88 4.02
CA ALA A 159 -1.31 -12.96 4.99
C ALA A 159 -0.99 -12.49 6.42
N MET A 160 0.15 -11.83 6.61
CA MET A 160 0.52 -11.23 7.90
C MET A 160 -0.51 -10.20 8.39
N LEU A 161 -1.06 -9.40 7.48
CA LEU A 161 -2.13 -8.46 7.80
C LEU A 161 -3.41 -9.21 8.20
N ARG A 162 -3.79 -10.26 7.47
CA ARG A 162 -4.96 -11.09 7.78
C ARG A 162 -4.89 -11.73 9.16
N ASP A 163 -3.74 -12.29 9.53
CA ASP A 163 -3.52 -12.91 10.83
C ASP A 163 -3.65 -11.91 11.99
N ARG A 164 -3.22 -10.66 11.75
CA ARG A 164 -3.36 -9.57 12.73
C ARG A 164 -4.82 -9.11 12.83
N LEU A 165 -5.52 -8.97 11.72
CA LEU A 165 -6.95 -8.64 11.70
C LEU A 165 -7.80 -9.73 12.40
N ALA A 166 -7.46 -11.00 12.19
CA ALA A 166 -8.14 -12.14 12.82
C ALA A 166 -8.07 -12.10 14.35
N ARG A 167 -6.90 -11.76 14.90
CA ARG A 167 -6.70 -11.69 16.36
C ARG A 167 -7.61 -10.66 17.02
N ILE A 168 -7.85 -9.53 16.35
CA ILE A 168 -8.75 -8.49 16.84
C ILE A 168 -10.21 -8.97 16.83
N ALA A 169 -10.59 -9.80 15.84
CA ALA A 169 -11.93 -10.34 15.74
C ALA A 169 -12.27 -11.36 16.84
N GLY A 170 -11.26 -12.10 17.34
CA GLY A 170 -11.42 -13.08 18.41
C GLY A 170 -11.20 -12.54 19.83
N SER A 171 -10.96 -11.23 19.99
CA SER A 171 -10.67 -10.59 21.30
C SER A 171 -11.94 -10.10 22.03
N HIS A 172 -13.10 -10.71 21.79
CA HIS A 172 -14.36 -10.39 22.47
C HIS A 172 -14.61 -11.30 23.66
#